data_AF-A0AB34J8R7-F1
#
_entry.id   AF-A0AB34J8R7-F1
#
_cell.length_a   1.000
_cell.length_b   1.000
_cell.length_c   1.000
_cell.angle_alpha   90.00
_cell.angle_beta   90.00
_cell.angle_gamma   90.00
#
_symmetry.space_group_name_H-M   'P 1'
#
loop_
_entity.id
_entity.type
_entity.pdbx_description
1 polymer ?
#
loop_
_entity_poly.entity_id
_entity_poly.type
_entity_poly.pdbx_seq_one_letter_code
_entity_poly.pdbx_strand_id
1 'polypeptide(L)'
;MAEIERESRQQRLKDNLIALQQRYGELLKTAQMGSAVQQEMRDFQSSVLSAGMLESIENLSTLVSDLRRTALLQHNSTADEVMALKEQYVNHERQGDRALQQMQAEMQAALSELEEAYYSSPYR
;
A
#
# COMPACT_ATOMS: atom_id res chain seq x y z
N MET A 1 1.43 -0.31 -13.84
CA MET A 1 2.56 -0.99 -13.14
C MET A 1 2.07 -1.76 -11.91
N ALA A 2 1.46 -1.13 -10.90
CA ALA A 2 1.01 -1.83 -9.68
C ALA A 2 -0.01 -2.97 -9.92
N GLU A 3 -0.87 -2.82 -10.93
CA GLU A 3 -1.87 -3.85 -11.28
C GLU A 3 -1.26 -5.06 -11.97
N ILE A 4 -0.28 -4.85 -12.86
CA ILE A 4 0.52 -5.91 -13.50
C ILE A 4 1.31 -6.71 -12.45
N GLU A 5 1.88 -6.03 -11.46
CA GLU A 5 2.58 -6.68 -10.35
C GLU A 5 1.64 -7.47 -9.43
N ARG A 6 0.38 -7.03 -9.28
CA ARG A 6 -0.65 -7.76 -8.53
C ARG A 6 -1.07 -9.02 -9.27
N GLU A 7 -1.32 -8.92 -10.57
CA GLU A 7 -1.67 -10.06 -11.42
C GLU A 7 -0.54 -11.08 -11.48
N SER A 8 0.71 -10.63 -11.64
CA SER A 8 1.89 -11.51 -11.60
C SER A 8 2.02 -12.26 -10.27
N ARG A 9 1.81 -11.58 -9.13
CA ARG A 9 1.81 -12.21 -7.80
C ARG A 9 0.68 -13.22 -7.63
N GLN A 10 -0.52 -12.92 -8.13
CA GLN A 10 -1.64 -13.86 -8.10
C GLN A 10 -1.39 -15.09 -8.98
N GLN A 11 -0.76 -14.89 -10.14
CA GLN A 11 -0.40 -15.98 -11.02
C GLN A 11 0.65 -16.89 -10.36
N ARG A 12 1.71 -16.31 -9.80
CA ARG A 12 2.74 -17.06 -9.03
C ARG A 12 2.13 -17.82 -7.85
N LEU A 13 1.17 -17.25 -7.14
CA LEU A 13 0.46 -17.94 -6.05
C LEU A 13 -0.28 -19.19 -6.56
N LYS A 14 -1.07 -19.03 -7.64
CA LYS A 14 -1.83 -20.13 -8.24
C LYS A 14 -0.91 -21.24 -8.73
N ASP A 15 0.15 -20.87 -9.45
CA ASP A 15 1.09 -21.83 -10.02
C ASP A 15 1.79 -22.65 -8.93
N ASN A 16 2.24 -22.00 -7.84
CA ASN A 16 2.87 -22.71 -6.72
C ASN A 16 1.90 -23.61 -5.96
N LEU A 17 0.64 -23.21 -5.78
CA LEU A 17 -0.38 -24.05 -5.15
C LEU A 17 -0.71 -25.28 -6.00
N ILE A 18 -0.87 -25.10 -7.32
CA ILE A 18 -1.10 -26.20 -8.26
C ILE A 18 0.08 -27.17 -8.25
N ALA A 19 1.31 -26.66 -8.32
CA ALA A 19 2.52 -27.48 -8.28
C ALA A 19 2.63 -28.28 -6.97
N LEU A 20 2.35 -27.65 -5.82
CA LEU A 20 2.36 -28.32 -4.52
C LEU A 20 1.31 -29.44 -4.45
N GLN A 21 0.09 -29.16 -4.92
CA GLN A 21 -0.99 -30.15 -4.95
C GLN A 21 -0.66 -31.34 -5.85
N GLN A 22 -0.12 -31.08 -7.04
CA GLN A 22 0.29 -32.12 -7.99
C GLN A 22 1.39 -33.00 -7.40
N ARG A 23 2.46 -32.39 -6.88
CA ARG A 23 3.58 -33.08 -6.23
C ARG A 23 3.09 -33.92 -5.05
N TYR A 24 2.11 -33.44 -4.27
CA TYR A 24 1.55 -34.19 -3.15
C TYR A 24 0.71 -35.38 -3.59
N GLY A 25 -0.08 -35.22 -4.65
CA GLY A 25 -0.80 -36.32 -5.27
C GLY A 25 0.14 -37.41 -5.79
N GLU A 26 1.26 -37.02 -6.40
CA GLU A 26 2.27 -37.96 -6.89
C GLU A 26 3.02 -38.67 -5.76
N LEU A 27 3.29 -37.98 -4.65
CA LEU A 27 3.93 -38.55 -3.46
C LEU A 27 3.04 -39.66 -2.84
N LEU A 28 1.73 -39.41 -2.76
CA LEU A 28 0.78 -40.40 -2.27
C LEU A 28 0.72 -41.64 -3.19
N LYS A 29 0.75 -41.43 -4.51
CA LYS A 29 0.76 -42.53 -5.48
C LYS A 29 2.04 -43.37 -5.38
N THR A 30 3.20 -42.71 -5.20
CA THR A 30 4.48 -43.41 -5.02
C THR A 30 4.50 -44.23 -3.75
N ALA A 31 4.00 -43.68 -2.64
CA ALA A 31 3.92 -44.40 -1.36
C ALA A 31 3.10 -45.70 -1.45
N GLN A 32 2.10 -45.78 -2.33
CA GLN A 32 1.20 -46.93 -2.49
C GLN A 32 1.78 -48.10 -3.33
N MET A 33 2.92 -47.96 -4.02
CA MET A 33 3.43 -48.98 -4.94
C MET A 33 4.12 -50.16 -4.22
N GLY A 34 3.43 -51.22 -3.82
CA GLY A 34 3.95 -52.27 -2.91
C GLY A 34 5.00 -53.31 -3.39
N SER A 35 5.94 -53.02 -4.31
CA SER A 35 6.97 -54.02 -4.70
C SER A 35 8.39 -53.69 -4.17
N ALA A 36 9.09 -54.70 -3.63
CA ALA A 36 10.44 -54.56 -3.07
C ALA A 36 11.52 -54.23 -4.13
N VAL A 37 11.28 -54.61 -5.39
CA VAL A 37 12.17 -54.34 -6.53
C VAL A 37 12.17 -52.85 -6.91
N GLN A 38 11.15 -52.09 -6.50
CA GLN A 38 11.00 -50.67 -6.81
C GLN A 38 11.28 -49.75 -5.62
N GLN A 39 11.81 -50.27 -4.50
CA GLN A 39 12.02 -49.49 -3.27
C GLN A 39 12.95 -48.29 -3.51
N GLU A 40 14.11 -48.50 -4.12
CA GLU A 40 15.10 -47.45 -4.38
C GLU A 40 14.59 -46.38 -5.36
N MET A 41 13.84 -46.80 -6.40
CA MET A 41 13.19 -45.88 -7.35
C MET A 41 12.12 -45.03 -6.68
N ARG A 42 11.37 -45.62 -5.73
CA ARG A 42 10.34 -44.94 -4.95
C ARG A 42 10.94 -43.94 -3.95
N ASP A 43 12.04 -44.31 -3.30
CA ASP A 43 12.75 -43.44 -2.36
C ASP A 43 13.35 -42.23 -3.09
N PHE A 44 13.95 -42.46 -4.27
CA PHE A 44 14.43 -41.38 -5.13
C PHE A 44 13.30 -40.45 -5.58
N GLN A 45 12.19 -41.02 -6.09
CA GLN A 45 11.07 -40.22 -6.57
C GLN A 45 10.39 -39.43 -5.43
N SER A 46 10.24 -40.05 -4.26
CA SER A 46 9.76 -39.40 -3.04
C SER A 46 10.66 -38.23 -2.62
N SER A 47 11.98 -38.41 -2.68
CA SER A 47 12.95 -37.35 -2.37
C SER A 47 12.84 -36.17 -3.34
N VAL A 48 12.75 -36.44 -4.65
CA VAL A 48 12.58 -35.39 -5.68
C VAL A 48 11.27 -34.62 -5.48
N LEU A 49 10.17 -35.33 -5.23
CA LEU A 49 8.87 -34.72 -4.98
C LEU A 49 8.89 -33.85 -3.71
N SER A 50 9.52 -34.34 -2.65
CA SER A 50 9.68 -33.60 -1.39
C SER A 50 10.54 -32.35 -1.56
N ALA A 51 11.65 -32.46 -2.28
CA ALA A 51 12.50 -31.30 -2.63
C ALA A 51 11.71 -30.26 -3.45
N GLY A 52 10.91 -30.72 -4.42
CA GLY A 52 10.02 -29.83 -5.15
C GLY A 52 8.96 -29.17 -4.26
N MET A 53 8.36 -29.88 -3.30
CA MET A 53 7.44 -29.25 -2.36
C MET A 53 8.11 -28.15 -1.54
N LEU A 54 9.33 -28.42 -1.06
CA LEU A 54 10.11 -27.44 -0.29
C LEU A 54 10.40 -26.19 -1.11
N GLU A 55 10.77 -26.34 -2.38
CA GLU A 55 10.95 -25.22 -3.32
C GLU A 55 9.65 -24.40 -3.50
N SER A 56 8.51 -25.07 -3.70
CA SER A 56 7.21 -24.37 -3.81
C SER A 56 6.85 -23.64 -2.50
N ILE A 57 7.16 -24.22 -1.34
CA ILE A 57 6.94 -23.59 -0.03
C ILE A 57 7.85 -22.37 0.14
N GLU A 58 9.12 -22.46 -0.25
CA GLU A 58 10.07 -21.35 -0.19
C GLU A 58 9.65 -20.20 -1.10
N ASN A 59 9.17 -20.52 -2.32
CA ASN A 59 8.60 -19.54 -3.25
C ASN A 59 7.37 -18.83 -2.65
N LEU A 60 6.50 -19.55 -1.95
CA LEU A 60 5.35 -18.97 -1.24
C LEU A 60 5.79 -18.09 -0.06
N SER A 61 6.81 -18.50 0.70
CA SER A 61 7.37 -17.72 1.81
C SER A 61 7.96 -16.38 1.34
N THR A 62 8.67 -16.41 0.20
CA THR A 62 9.19 -15.22 -0.47
C THR A 62 8.04 -14.29 -0.88
N LEU A 63 7.00 -14.84 -1.51
CA LEU A 63 5.82 -14.08 -1.92
C LEU A 63 5.12 -13.38 -0.75
N VAL A 64 4.97 -14.08 0.40
CA VAL A 64 4.39 -13.51 1.63
C VAL A 64 5.26 -12.38 2.18
N SER A 65 6.58 -12.54 2.13
CA SER A 65 7.52 -11.51 2.59
C SER A 65 7.45 -10.26 1.72
N ASP A 66 7.38 -10.43 0.39
CA ASP A 66 7.19 -9.33 -0.56
C ASP A 66 5.87 -8.58 -0.32
N LEU A 67 4.78 -9.32 -0.09
CA LEU A 67 3.47 -8.73 0.22
C LEU A 67 3.53 -7.89 1.50
N ARG A 68 4.15 -8.40 2.57
CA ARG A 68 4.33 -7.65 3.83
C ARG A 68 5.13 -6.37 3.61
N ARG A 69 6.24 -6.45 2.86
CA ARG A 69 7.06 -5.28 2.55
C ARG A 69 6.27 -4.23 1.76
N THR A 70 5.48 -4.66 0.77
CA THR A 70 4.68 -3.73 -0.03
C THR A 70 3.62 -3.02 0.82
N ALA A 71 2.94 -3.76 1.69
CA ALA A 71 1.91 -3.21 2.59
C ALA A 71 2.49 -2.17 3.57
N LEU A 72 3.69 -2.43 4.11
CA LEU A 72 4.39 -1.48 4.97
C LEU A 72 4.76 -0.19 4.23
N LEU A 73 5.26 -0.31 2.99
CA LEU A 73 5.60 0.87 2.18
C LEU A 73 4.37 1.71 1.84
N GLN A 74 3.25 1.07 1.49
CA GLN A 74 1.99 1.76 1.21
C GLN A 74 1.45 2.49 2.45
N HIS A 75 1.50 1.86 3.62
CA HIS A 75 1.06 2.50 4.86
C HIS A 75 1.85 3.78 5.16
N ASN A 76 3.17 3.76 4.94
CA ASN A 76 4.01 4.93 5.15
C ASN A 76 3.72 6.03 4.12
N SER A 77 3.53 5.69 2.84
CA SER A 77 3.19 6.70 1.82
C SER A 77 1.85 7.37 2.09
N THR A 78 0.83 6.62 2.55
CA THR A 78 -0.47 7.22 2.89
C THR A 78 -0.35 8.17 4.10
N ALA A 79 0.48 7.84 5.09
CA ALA A 79 0.72 8.73 6.23
C ALA A 79 1.40 10.04 5.78
N ASP A 80 2.37 9.96 4.86
CA ASP A 80 3.06 11.12 4.32
C ASP A 80 2.11 12.02 3.50
N GLU A 81 1.25 11.42 2.67
CA GLU A 81 0.22 12.15 1.91
C GLU A 81 -0.77 12.88 2.82
N VAL A 82 -1.22 12.23 3.90
CA VAL A 82 -2.11 12.85 4.89
C VAL A 82 -1.42 14.02 5.62
N MET A 83 -0.14 13.87 5.96
CA MET A 83 0.64 14.96 6.57
C MET A 83 0.82 16.13 5.61
N ALA A 84 1.14 15.88 4.34
CA ALA A 84 1.25 16.93 3.33
C ALA A 84 -0.08 17.68 3.13
N LEU A 85 -1.20 16.96 3.08
CA LEU A 85 -2.53 17.56 2.97
C LEU A 85 -2.84 18.43 4.20
N LYS A 86 -2.53 17.94 5.41
CA LYS A 86 -2.70 18.71 6.64
C LYS A 86 -1.89 20.01 6.61
N GLU A 87 -0.63 19.98 6.18
CA GLU A 87 0.19 21.18 6.04
C GLU A 87 -0.41 22.17 5.04
N GLN A 88 -0.93 21.68 3.92
CA GLN A 88 -1.63 22.51 2.93
C GLN A 88 -2.86 23.18 3.52
N TYR A 89 -3.70 22.45 4.26
CA TYR A 89 -4.88 23.01 4.93
C TYR A 89 -4.51 24.09 5.94
N VAL A 90 -3.52 23.84 6.81
CA VAL A 90 -3.05 24.83 7.80
C VAL A 90 -2.53 26.09 7.11
N ASN A 91 -1.81 25.96 5.99
CA ASN A 91 -1.33 27.10 5.23
C ASN A 91 -2.46 27.89 4.59
N HIS A 92 -3.49 27.21 4.06
CA HIS A 92 -4.67 27.84 3.50
C HIS A 92 -5.48 28.59 4.58
N GLU A 93 -5.66 27.99 5.75
CA GLU A 93 -6.32 28.61 6.90
C GLU A 93 -5.60 29.91 7.31
N ARG A 94 -4.27 29.84 7.46
CA ARG A 94 -3.44 31.03 7.76
C ARG A 94 -3.53 32.13 6.72
N GLN A 95 -3.65 31.78 5.44
CA GLN A 95 -3.84 32.76 4.37
C GLN A 95 -5.21 33.42 4.46
N GLY A 96 -6.25 32.64 4.75
CA GLY A 96 -7.60 33.15 5.02
C GLY A 96 -7.63 34.13 6.19
N ASP A 97 -7.02 33.77 7.31
CA ASP A 97 -6.94 34.62 8.50
C ASP A 97 -6.25 35.96 8.21
N ARG A 98 -5.13 35.92 7.47
CA ARG A 98 -4.42 37.15 7.06
C ARG A 98 -5.26 38.03 6.16
N ALA A 99 -5.98 37.44 5.20
CA ALA A 99 -6.87 38.17 4.31
C ALA A 99 -8.02 38.83 5.09
N LEU A 100 -8.60 38.13 6.07
CA LEU A 100 -9.63 38.68 6.94
C LEU A 100 -9.11 39.84 7.80
N GLN A 101 -7.93 39.70 8.39
CA GLN A 101 -7.28 40.78 9.15
C GLN A 101 -7.01 42.01 8.29
N GLN A 102 -6.55 41.79 7.05
CA GLN A 102 -6.32 42.88 6.10
C GLN A 102 -7.63 43.60 5.75
N MET A 103 -8.68 42.85 5.40
CA MET A 103 -9.99 43.42 5.07
C MET A 103 -10.59 44.20 6.25
N GLN A 104 -10.40 43.70 7.48
CA GLN A 104 -10.81 44.41 8.69
C GLN A 104 -10.07 45.75 8.84
N ALA A 105 -8.76 45.76 8.61
CA ALA A 105 -7.95 46.98 8.69
C ALA A 105 -8.36 48.01 7.63
N GLU A 106 -8.59 47.57 6.39
CA GLU A 106 -9.08 48.42 5.29
C GLU A 106 -10.46 49.02 5.61
N MET A 107 -11.38 48.23 6.18
CA MET A 107 -12.70 48.71 6.58
C MET A 107 -12.63 49.72 7.72
N GLN A 108 -11.77 49.50 8.72
CA GLN A 108 -11.56 50.46 9.81
C GLN A 108 -10.98 51.78 9.31
N ALA A 109 -10.03 51.73 8.37
CA ALA A 109 -9.48 52.93 7.74
C ALA A 109 -10.56 53.70 6.99
N ALA A 110 -11.35 53.02 6.15
CA ALA A 110 -12.43 53.65 5.39
C ALA A 110 -13.53 54.27 6.28
N LEU A 111 -13.87 53.63 7.40
CA LEU A 111 -14.80 54.20 8.38
C LEU A 111 -14.23 55.45 9.05
N SER A 112 -12.95 55.43 9.41
CA SER A 112 -12.27 56.58 10.02
C SER A 112 -12.23 57.78 9.06
N GLU A 113 -11.93 57.52 7.78
CA GLU A 113 -11.96 58.54 6.72
C GLU A 113 -13.38 59.11 6.52
N LEU A 114 -14.41 58.26 6.56
CA LEU A 114 -15.81 58.69 6.46
C LEU A 114 -16.21 59.57 7.66
N GLU A 115 -15.82 59.18 8.87
CA GLU A 115 -16.04 59.98 10.07
C GLU A 115 -15.35 61.34 9.93
N GLU A 116 -14.07 61.38 9.57
CA GLU A 116 -13.34 62.63 9.40
C GLU A 116 -13.98 63.54 8.33
N ALA A 117 -14.39 62.97 7.19
CA ALA A 117 -15.13 63.67 6.14
C ALA A 117 -16.48 64.24 6.63
N TYR A 118 -17.20 63.49 7.49
CA TYR A 118 -18.45 63.95 8.09
C TYR A 118 -18.21 65.12 9.07
N TYR A 119 -17.20 65.02 9.94
CA TYR A 119 -16.87 66.05 10.93
C TYR A 119 -16.26 67.32 10.30
N SER A 120 -15.62 67.21 9.13
CA SER A 120 -15.05 68.33 8.37
C SER A 120 -16.02 68.97 7.37
N SER A 121 -17.20 68.38 7.16
CA SER A 121 -18.20 68.91 6.25
C SER A 121 -18.76 70.25 6.74
N PRO A 122 -18.83 71.28 5.89
CA PRO A 122 -19.35 72.61 6.23
C PRO A 122 -20.88 72.63 6.45
N TYR A 123 -21.57 71.51 6.29
CA TYR A 123 -23.01 71.35 6.54
C TYR A 123 -23.34 70.89 7.97
N ARG A 124 -22.40 71.04 8.90
CA ARG A 124 -22.68 71.07 10.33
C ARG A 124 -23.33 72.38 10.75
#